data_AF-A0A9X1WW55-F1
#
_entry.id   AF-A0A9X1WW55-F1
#
_cell.length_a   1.000
_cell.length_b   1.000
_cell.length_c   1.000
_cell.angle_alpha   90.00
_cell.angle_beta   90.00
_cell.angle_gamma   90.00
#
_symmetry.space_group_name_H-M   'P 1'
#
loop_
_entity.id
_entity.type
_entity.pdbx_description
1 polymer ?
#
loop_
_entity_poly.entity_id
_entity_poly.type
_entity_poly.pdbx_seq_one_letter_code
_entity_poly.pdbx_strand_id
1 'polypeptide(L)'
;MTEQTNHDFKQSNFNQTDLKQYTTITYGLYIASLLIGFTSIVAVIMNYLKRDEARGTWLESHFDWQIKTFWYSLIGGVIGFLLLIVLIGYLVLMAVGVWYIYRVIKGMILLLDNKPIGDGWV
;
A
#
# COMPACT_ATOMS: atom_id res chain seq x y z
N MET A 1 12.96 36.76 -7.07
CA MET A 1 11.79 35.94 -7.47
C MET A 1 12.18 34.57 -8.02
N THR A 2 13.33 34.42 -8.69
CA THR A 2 13.85 33.15 -9.27
C THR A 2 14.56 32.21 -8.27
N GLU A 3 15.11 32.73 -7.17
CA GLU A 3 15.74 31.92 -6.11
C GLU A 3 14.73 31.20 -5.22
N GLN A 4 13.65 31.90 -4.83
CA GLN A 4 12.55 31.32 -4.05
C GLN A 4 11.92 30.13 -4.80
N THR A 5 11.63 30.31 -6.10
CA THR A 5 11.06 29.25 -6.95
C THR A 5 12.00 28.05 -7.10
N ASN A 6 13.32 28.27 -7.10
CA ASN A 6 14.31 27.20 -7.15
C ASN A 6 14.39 26.43 -5.83
N HIS A 7 14.29 27.13 -4.69
CA HIS A 7 14.23 26.49 -3.38
C HIS A 7 12.95 25.66 -3.20
N ASP A 8 11.79 26.20 -3.56
CA ASP A 8 10.50 25.50 -3.47
C ASP A 8 10.45 24.28 -4.40
N PHE A 9 10.99 24.42 -5.63
CA PHE A 9 11.14 23.30 -6.56
C PHE A 9 12.10 22.23 -6.02
N LYS A 10 13.26 22.60 -5.49
CA LYS A 10 14.23 21.62 -4.95
C LYS A 10 13.69 20.90 -3.73
N GLN A 11 12.98 21.60 -2.85
CA GLN A 11 12.37 21.03 -1.65
C GLN A 11 11.21 20.08 -1.99
N SER A 12 10.37 20.41 -2.95
CA SER A 12 9.29 19.51 -3.42
C SER A 12 9.83 18.24 -4.07
N ASN A 13 10.91 18.32 -4.86
CA ASN A 13 11.54 17.15 -5.44
C ASN A 13 12.19 16.25 -4.37
N PHE A 14 12.87 16.86 -3.39
CA PHE A 14 13.47 16.14 -2.25
C PHE A 14 12.41 15.37 -1.45
N ASN A 15 11.29 16.03 -1.12
CA ASN A 15 10.19 15.39 -0.43
C ASN A 15 9.60 14.22 -1.26
N GLN A 16 9.51 14.36 -2.59
CA GLN A 16 9.03 13.29 -3.45
C GLN A 16 9.97 12.09 -3.52
N THR A 17 11.29 12.30 -3.51
CA THR A 17 12.27 11.21 -3.45
C THR A 17 12.20 10.45 -2.14
N ASP A 18 12.02 11.16 -1.03
CA ASP A 18 11.87 10.55 0.30
C ASP A 18 10.57 9.73 0.35
N LEU A 19 9.44 10.31 -0.09
CA LEU A 19 8.15 9.61 -0.13
C LEU A 19 8.21 8.35 -1.01
N LYS A 20 8.92 8.40 -2.15
CA LYS A 20 9.18 7.20 -2.96
C LYS A 20 9.96 6.15 -2.18
N GLN A 21 11.04 6.53 -1.51
CA GLN A 21 11.86 5.60 -0.72
C GLN A 21 11.05 4.94 0.40
N TYR A 22 10.26 5.72 1.14
CA TYR A 22 9.34 5.18 2.16
C TYR A 22 8.33 4.19 1.56
N THR A 23 7.74 4.53 0.41
CA THR A 23 6.78 3.66 -0.28
C THR A 23 7.43 2.36 -0.77
N THR A 24 8.68 2.41 -1.23
CA THR A 24 9.45 1.21 -1.60
C THR A 24 9.72 0.33 -0.37
N ILE A 25 10.07 0.94 0.77
CA ILE A 25 10.31 0.21 2.02
C ILE A 25 9.01 -0.47 2.52
N THR A 26 7.87 0.22 2.49
CA THR A 26 6.59 -0.39 2.88
C THR A 26 6.18 -1.53 1.95
N TYR A 27 6.46 -1.45 0.65
CA TYR A 27 6.27 -2.58 -0.26
C TYR A 27 7.16 -3.78 0.11
N GLY A 28 8.43 -3.56 0.43
CA GLY A 28 9.32 -4.61 0.91
C GLY A 28 8.81 -5.27 2.20
N LEU A 29 8.29 -4.47 3.13
CA LEU A 29 7.68 -4.95 4.38
C LEU A 29 6.42 -5.78 4.14
N TYR A 30 5.58 -5.41 3.19
CA TYR A 30 4.41 -6.20 2.80
C TYR A 30 4.79 -7.53 2.17
N ILE A 31 5.82 -7.56 1.33
CA ILE A 31 6.34 -8.82 0.78
C ILE A 31 6.91 -9.71 1.90
N ALA A 32 7.67 -9.12 2.82
CA ALA A 32 8.14 -9.84 4.02
C ALA A 32 6.97 -10.32 4.91
N SER A 33 5.82 -9.65 4.86
CA SER A 33 4.62 -10.03 5.64
C SER A 33 3.99 -11.31 5.15
N LEU A 34 4.22 -11.69 3.90
CA LEU A 34 3.79 -12.99 3.38
C LEU A 34 4.53 -14.16 4.07
N LEU A 35 5.68 -13.88 4.70
CA LEU A 35 6.46 -14.86 5.47
C LEU A 35 6.16 -14.80 6.98
N ILE A 36 5.75 -13.65 7.54
CA ILE A 36 5.70 -13.43 9.00
C ILE A 36 4.37 -12.82 9.50
N GLY A 37 3.45 -12.42 8.61
CA GLY A 37 2.10 -11.91 8.90
C GLY A 37 2.05 -10.51 9.54
N PHE A 38 2.84 -10.26 10.58
CA PHE A 38 2.76 -9.04 11.39
C PHE A 38 3.35 -7.80 10.72
N THR A 39 4.26 -7.93 9.75
CA THR A 39 4.92 -6.77 9.14
C THR A 39 3.95 -5.93 8.28
N SER A 40 2.79 -6.48 7.92
CA SER A 40 1.67 -5.76 7.30
C SER A 40 1.10 -4.66 8.21
N ILE A 41 1.16 -4.85 9.54
CA ILE A 41 0.69 -3.89 10.53
C ILE A 41 1.60 -2.66 10.56
N VAL A 42 2.92 -2.86 10.50
CA VAL A 42 3.88 -1.75 10.43
C VAL A 42 3.68 -0.94 9.16
N ALA A 43 3.42 -1.62 8.04
CA ALA A 43 3.19 -0.97 6.76
C ALA A 43 1.89 -0.12 6.75
N VAL A 44 0.77 -0.63 7.32
CA VAL A 44 -0.46 0.16 7.39
C VAL A 44 -0.34 1.35 8.35
N ILE A 45 0.38 1.21 9.47
CA ILE A 45 0.64 2.31 10.40
C ILE A 45 1.43 3.42 9.71
N MET A 46 2.53 3.09 9.02
CA MET A 46 3.29 4.07 8.25
C MET A 46 2.43 4.77 7.20
N ASN A 47 1.53 4.01 6.55
CA ASN A 47 0.63 4.58 5.57
C ASN A 47 -0.30 5.61 6.17
N TYR A 48 -0.90 5.36 7.34
CA TYR A 48 -1.73 6.34 8.02
C TYR A 48 -0.94 7.56 8.48
N LEU A 49 0.28 7.37 9.02
CA LEU A 49 1.12 8.48 9.48
C LEU A 49 1.54 9.41 8.34
N LYS A 50 1.87 8.87 7.16
CA LYS A 50 2.32 9.65 6.01
C LYS A 50 1.22 10.01 5.01
N ARG A 51 -0.01 9.51 5.20
CA ARG A 51 -1.14 9.79 4.31
C ARG A 51 -1.39 11.29 4.15
N ASP A 52 -1.28 12.05 5.25
CA ASP A 52 -1.51 13.48 5.23
C ASP A 52 -0.44 14.25 4.46
N GLU A 53 0.81 13.77 4.49
CA GLU A 53 1.91 14.31 3.65
C GLU A 53 1.71 14.01 2.16
N ALA A 54 1.00 12.93 1.83
CA ALA A 54 0.74 12.52 0.45
C ALA A 54 -0.46 13.24 -0.19
N ARG A 55 -1.27 13.98 0.59
CA ARG A 55 -2.48 14.66 0.10
C ARG A 55 -2.16 15.66 -1.02
N GLY A 56 -2.97 15.65 -2.07
CA GLY A 56 -2.77 16.52 -3.23
C GLY A 56 -1.64 16.07 -4.16
N THR A 57 -1.02 14.92 -3.89
CA THR A 57 -0.08 14.26 -4.81
C THR A 57 -0.72 13.03 -5.44
N TRP A 58 -0.15 12.53 -6.54
CA TRP A 58 -0.60 11.28 -7.16
C TRP A 58 -0.37 10.05 -6.26
N LEU A 59 0.51 10.15 -5.24
CA LEU A 59 0.79 9.11 -4.28
C LEU A 59 -0.34 8.90 -3.27
N GLU A 60 -1.21 9.90 -3.04
CA GLU A 60 -2.39 9.77 -2.17
C GLU A 60 -3.20 8.51 -2.49
N SER A 61 -3.39 8.26 -3.79
CA SER A 61 -4.09 7.07 -4.31
C SER A 61 -3.41 5.74 -3.93
N HIS A 62 -2.09 5.72 -3.77
CA HIS A 62 -1.33 4.53 -3.39
C HIS A 62 -1.45 4.24 -1.89
N PHE A 63 -1.37 5.29 -1.07
CA PHE A 63 -1.59 5.18 0.37
C PHE A 63 -3.00 4.64 0.66
N ASP A 64 -4.02 5.20 0.01
CA ASP A 64 -5.41 4.74 0.14
C ASP A 64 -5.59 3.31 -0.35
N TRP A 65 -4.95 2.94 -1.46
CA TRP A 65 -5.00 1.57 -1.99
C TRP A 65 -4.40 0.55 -1.04
N GLN A 66 -3.23 0.85 -0.47
CA GLN A 66 -2.55 -0.04 0.46
C GLN A 66 -3.34 -0.17 1.78
N ILE A 67 -3.90 0.93 2.30
CA ILE A 67 -4.77 0.92 3.48
C ILE A 67 -6.01 0.04 3.24
N LYS A 68 -6.71 0.22 2.12
CA LYS A 68 -7.88 -0.61 1.77
C LYS A 68 -7.49 -2.08 1.63
N THR A 69 -6.36 -2.36 0.97
CA THR A 69 -5.87 -3.73 0.75
C THR A 69 -5.59 -4.44 2.08
N PHE A 70 -5.04 -3.74 3.07
CA PHE A 70 -4.87 -4.27 4.43
C PHE A 70 -6.20 -4.61 5.09
N TRP A 71 -7.18 -3.71 5.08
CA TRP A 71 -8.46 -3.96 5.74
C TRP A 71 -9.24 -5.10 5.08
N TYR A 72 -9.25 -5.18 3.75
CA TYR A 72 -9.88 -6.28 3.04
C TYR A 72 -9.18 -7.61 3.27
N SER A 73 -7.85 -7.65 3.31
CA SER A 73 -7.12 -8.89 3.60
C SER A 73 -7.27 -9.31 5.06
N LEU A 74 -7.35 -8.37 6.00
CA LEU A 74 -7.61 -8.66 7.41
C LEU A 74 -9.02 -9.25 7.61
N ILE A 75 -10.05 -8.61 7.05
CA ILE A 75 -11.43 -9.09 7.13
C ILE A 75 -11.56 -10.45 6.44
N GLY A 76 -11.05 -10.58 5.22
CA GLY A 76 -11.07 -11.84 4.47
C GLY A 76 -10.28 -12.95 5.18
N GLY A 77 -9.16 -12.61 5.81
CA GLY A 77 -8.35 -13.52 6.61
C GLY A 77 -9.07 -14.02 7.86
N VAL A 78 -9.72 -13.13 8.61
CA VAL A 78 -10.53 -13.49 9.79
C VAL A 78 -11.70 -14.37 9.38
N ILE A 79 -12.42 -14.03 8.31
CA ILE A 79 -13.53 -14.84 7.79
C ILE A 79 -13.03 -16.22 7.34
N GLY A 80 -11.94 -16.27 6.57
CA GLY A 80 -11.33 -17.51 6.12
C GLY A 80 -10.87 -18.39 7.28
N PHE A 81 -10.29 -17.79 8.32
CA PHE A 81 -9.87 -18.49 9.53
C PHE A 81 -11.04 -19.09 10.31
N LEU A 82 -12.13 -18.34 10.50
CA LEU A 82 -13.35 -18.85 11.15
C LEU A 82 -13.99 -19.99 10.35
N LEU A 83 -13.93 -19.92 9.02
CA LEU A 83 -14.44 -20.95 8.11
C LEU A 83 -13.55 -22.19 8.02
N LEU A 84 -12.37 -22.22 8.64
CA LEU A 84 -11.51 -23.42 8.67
C LEU A 84 -12.22 -24.60 9.34
N ILE A 85 -13.12 -24.33 10.29
CA ILE A 85 -13.94 -25.34 10.96
C ILE A 85 -14.77 -26.16 9.95
N VAL A 86 -15.14 -25.56 8.81
CA VAL A 86 -15.98 -26.16 7.77
C VAL A 86 -15.14 -26.61 6.55
N LEU A 87 -13.81 -26.65 6.65
CA LEU A 87 -12.83 -26.93 5.55
C LEU A 87 -12.86 -25.93 4.37
N ILE A 88 -13.94 -25.17 4.18
CA ILE A 88 -14.08 -24.12 3.15
C ILE A 88 -13.12 -22.95 3.43
N GLY A 89 -12.72 -22.74 4.69
CA GLY A 89 -11.77 -21.69 5.08
C GLY A 89 -10.46 -21.72 4.30
N TYR A 90 -9.96 -22.90 3.90
CA TYR A 90 -8.75 -23.01 3.10
C TYR A 90 -8.89 -22.36 1.72
N LEU A 91 -10.04 -22.52 1.06
CA LEU A 91 -10.32 -21.91 -0.24
C LEU A 91 -10.46 -20.39 -0.10
N VAL A 92 -11.11 -19.92 0.97
CA VAL A 92 -11.26 -18.49 1.25
C VAL A 92 -9.90 -17.84 1.51
N LEU A 93 -9.07 -18.46 2.36
CA LEU A 93 -7.71 -17.96 2.64
C LEU A 93 -6.83 -17.95 1.40
N MET A 94 -6.91 -18.97 0.54
CA MET A 94 -6.20 -18.97 -0.75
C MET A 94 -6.70 -17.84 -1.66
N ALA A 95 -8.01 -17.66 -1.79
CA ALA A 95 -8.58 -16.60 -2.62
C ALA A 95 -8.15 -15.20 -2.13
N VAL A 96 -8.18 -14.97 -0.82
CA VAL A 96 -7.69 -13.73 -0.19
C VAL A 96 -6.20 -13.54 -0.45
N GLY A 97 -5.40 -14.60 -0.32
CA GLY A 97 -3.95 -14.55 -0.59
C GLY A 97 -3.63 -14.18 -2.04
N VAL A 98 -4.26 -14.85 -3.01
CA VAL A 98 -4.09 -14.54 -4.45
C VAL A 98 -4.52 -13.11 -4.76
N TRP A 99 -5.70 -12.70 -4.25
CA TRP A 99 -6.21 -11.34 -4.42
C TRP A 99 -5.25 -10.29 -3.82
N TYR A 100 -4.72 -10.56 -2.63
CA TYR A 100 -3.78 -9.68 -1.95
C TYR A 100 -2.48 -9.51 -2.74
N ILE A 101 -1.88 -10.61 -3.21
CA ILE A 101 -0.66 -10.58 -4.04
C ILE A 101 -0.89 -9.76 -5.31
N TYR A 102 -2.01 -10.00 -6.01
CA TYR A 102 -2.38 -9.23 -7.20
C TYR A 102 -2.47 -7.72 -6.90
N ARG A 103 -3.15 -7.32 -5.83
CA ARG A 103 -3.32 -5.90 -5.44
C ARG A 103 -1.97 -5.24 -5.13
N VAL A 104 -1.07 -5.95 -4.46
CA VAL A 104 0.27 -5.45 -4.13
C VAL A 104 1.09 -5.26 -5.40
N ILE A 105 1.17 -6.27 -6.27
CA ILE A 105 1.93 -6.21 -7.53
C ILE A 105 1.40 -5.09 -8.43
N LYS A 106 0.08 -4.98 -8.60
CA LYS A 106 -0.54 -3.93 -9.42
C LYS A 106 -0.18 -2.53 -8.91
N GLY A 107 -0.26 -2.32 -7.59
CA GLY A 107 0.14 -1.05 -6.99
C GLY A 107 1.62 -0.75 -7.19
N MET A 108 2.49 -1.76 -7.08
CA MET A 108 3.93 -1.59 -7.34
C MET A 108 4.21 -1.20 -8.79
N ILE A 109 3.57 -1.86 -9.77
CA ILE A 109 3.76 -1.55 -11.19
C ILE A 109 3.36 -0.10 -11.47
N LEU A 110 2.21 0.35 -10.95
CA LEU A 110 1.76 1.74 -11.13
C LEU A 110 2.69 2.75 -10.48
N LEU A 111 3.22 2.42 -9.29
CA LEU A 111 4.22 3.24 -8.61
C LEU A 111 5.50 3.38 -9.45
N LEU A 112 6.00 2.28 -10.01
CA LEU A 112 7.19 2.26 -10.87
C LEU A 112 6.97 3.04 -12.18
N ASP A 113 5.76 2.98 -12.71
CA ASP A 113 5.32 3.74 -13.88
C ASP A 113 5.06 5.23 -13.59
N ASN A 114 5.15 5.68 -12.33
CA ASN A 114 4.79 7.04 -11.88
C ASN A 114 3.35 7.42 -12.20
N LYS A 115 2.42 6.46 -12.12
CA LYS A 115 0.99 6.68 -12.41
C LYS A 115 0.17 6.56 -11.13
N PRO A 116 -0.85 7.41 -10.90
CA PRO A 116 -1.80 7.24 -9.83
C PRO A 116 -2.60 5.94 -9.99
N ILE A 117 -3.19 5.47 -8.89
CA ILE A 117 -4.17 4.39 -8.94
C ILE A 117 -5.49 4.96 -9.45
N GLY A 118 -5.95 4.45 -10.59
CA GLY A 118 -7.20 4.89 -11.22
C GLY A 118 -8.41 4.68 -10.32
N ASP A 119 -9.31 5.66 -10.35
CA ASP A 119 -10.55 5.85 -9.60
C ASP A 119 -11.59 4.71 -9.65
N GLY A 120 -11.45 3.77 -10.60
CA GLY A 120 -12.43 2.71 -10.86
C GLY A 120 -12.40 1.48 -9.93
N TRP A 121 -11.50 1.39 -8.95
CA TRP A 121 -11.33 0.15 -8.17
C TRP A 121 -11.19 0.42 -6.68
N VAL A 122 -12.29 0.19 -5.96
CA VAL A 122 -12.26 -0.16 -4.54
C VAL A 122 -11.63 -1.54 -4.39
#